data_AF-A0A970W7M0-F1
#
_entry.id   AF-A0A970W7M0-F1
#
_cell.length_a   1.000
_cell.length_b   1.000
_cell.length_c   1.000
_cell.angle_alpha   90.00
_cell.angle_beta   90.00
_cell.angle_gamma   90.00
#
_symmetry.space_group_name_H-M   'P 1'
#
loop_
_entity.id
_entity.type
_entity.pdbx_description
1 polymer ?
#
loop_
_entity_poly.entity_id
_entity_poly.type
_entity_poly.pdbx_seq_one_letter_code
_entity_poly.pdbx_strand_id
1 'polypeptide(L)' 'VRPSKNIAEVQVSSVRKKWKDRAFAAGVKREDVEQGAAELGVELWEHVSVVLGALQGIAAELELDGRLAN' A
#
# COMPACT_ATOMS: atom_id res chain seq x y z
N VAL A 1 1.86 10.12 -3.83
CA VAL A 1 0.57 9.63 -4.37
C VAL A 1 0.63 9.71 -5.90
N ARG A 2 0.06 8.75 -6.63
CA ARG A 2 0.02 8.76 -8.10
C ARG A 2 -1.06 9.76 -8.58
N PRO A 3 -0.82 10.56 -9.64
CA PRO A 3 -1.82 11.49 -10.17
C PRO A 3 -3.10 10.81 -10.66
N SER A 4 -2.97 9.58 -11.21
CA SER A 4 -4.08 8.77 -11.72
C SER A 4 -5.11 8.39 -10.65
N LYS A 5 -4.77 8.51 -9.36
CA LYS A 5 -5.59 8.03 -8.21
C LYS A 5 -6.09 6.58 -8.37
N ASN A 6 -5.43 5.78 -9.21
CA ASN A 6 -5.79 4.40 -9.50
C ASN A 6 -4.82 3.45 -8.79
N ILE A 7 -5.33 2.69 -7.82
CA ILE A 7 -4.55 1.72 -7.04
C ILE A 7 -4.13 0.50 -7.87
N ALA A 8 -4.80 0.21 -8.99
CA ALA A 8 -4.40 -0.87 -9.91
C ALA A 8 -2.99 -0.65 -10.49
N GLU A 9 -2.54 0.61 -10.58
CA GLU A 9 -1.18 0.94 -11.04
C GLU A 9 -0.11 0.84 -9.93
N VAL A 10 -0.52 0.65 -8.69
CA VAL A 10 0.41 0.52 -7.56
C VAL A 10 0.99 -0.89 -7.56
N GLN A 11 2.31 -0.97 -7.44
CA GLN A 11 3.07 -2.21 -7.45
C GLN A 11 3.85 -2.31 -6.14
N VAL A 12 3.98 -3.52 -5.58
CA VAL A 12 4.73 -3.77 -4.33
C VAL A 12 6.15 -3.23 -4.43
N SER A 13 6.80 -3.37 -5.58
CA SER A 13 8.14 -2.82 -5.84
C SER A 13 8.22 -1.29 -5.68
N SER A 14 7.17 -0.57 -6.07
CA SER A 14 7.08 0.89 -5.92
C SER A 14 6.89 1.28 -4.45
N VAL A 15 6.06 0.53 -3.72
CA VAL A 15 5.88 0.72 -2.27
C VAL A 15 7.20 0.46 -1.54
N ARG A 16 7.86 -0.66 -1.84
CA ARG A 16 9.15 -1.04 -1.27
C ARG A 16 10.24 0.00 -1.52
N LYS A 17 10.32 0.53 -2.74
CA LYS A 17 11.26 1.59 -3.09
C LYS A 17 11.02 2.87 -2.28
N LYS A 18 9.76 3.21 -2.01
CA LYS A 18 9.37 4.41 -1.24
C LYS A 18 9.29 4.16 0.26
N TRP A 19 9.44 2.93 0.76
CA TRP A 19 9.29 2.61 2.18
C TRP A 19 10.19 3.46 3.06
N LYS A 20 11.45 3.66 2.66
CA LYS A 20 12.44 4.47 3.39
C LYS A 20 12.21 5.98 3.28
N ASP A 21 11.38 6.43 2.34
CA ASP A 21 11.01 7.84 2.22
C ASP A 21 10.02 8.22 3.32
N ARG A 22 10.50 9.00 4.29
CA ARG A 22 9.70 9.45 5.45
C ARG A 22 8.40 10.14 5.04
N ALA A 23 8.39 10.88 3.92
CA ALA A 23 7.21 11.60 3.46
C ALA A 23 6.12 10.70 2.87
N PHE A 24 6.48 9.53 2.30
CA PHE A 24 5.53 8.64 1.63
C PHE A 24 4.42 8.12 2.57
N ALA A 25 4.80 7.75 3.79
CA ALA A 25 3.92 7.22 4.83
C ALA A 25 4.17 7.95 6.15
N ALA A 26 4.13 9.29 6.13
CA ALA A 26 4.47 10.12 7.28
C ALA A 26 3.53 9.93 8.48
N GLY A 27 2.27 9.56 8.24
CA GLY A 27 1.28 9.27 9.27
C GLY A 27 1.37 7.86 9.87
N VAL A 28 2.31 7.02 9.41
CA VAL A 28 2.42 5.61 9.83
C VAL A 28 3.75 5.38 10.54
N LYS A 29 3.70 4.75 11.71
CA LYS A 29 4.89 4.22 12.38
C LYS A 29 5.30 2.92 11.69
N ARG A 30 6.45 2.94 11.00
CA ARG A 30 6.93 1.78 10.21
C ARG A 30 7.24 0.57 11.08
N GLU A 31 7.77 0.82 12.27
CA GLU A 31 8.07 -0.22 13.28
C GLU A 31 6.82 -1.01 13.63
N ASP A 32 5.67 -0.35 13.82
CA ASP A 32 4.39 -1.02 14.10
C ASP A 32 3.94 -1.91 12.92
N VAL A 33 4.19 -1.49 11.68
CA VAL A 33 3.85 -2.29 10.48
C VAL A 33 4.75 -3.52 10.36
N GLU A 34 6.05 -3.34 10.57
CA GLU A 34 7.05 -4.42 10.55
C GLU A 34 6.78 -5.44 11.66
N GLN A 35 6.51 -4.95 12.87
CA GLN A 35 6.15 -5.77 14.03
C GLN A 35 4.83 -6.52 13.80
N GLY A 36 3.80 -5.84 13.29
CA GLY A 36 2.51 -6.49 13.01
C GLY A 36 2.61 -7.62 11.98
N ALA A 37 3.41 -7.45 10.92
CA ALA A 37 3.68 -8.53 9.97
C ALA A 37 4.39 -9.71 10.64
N ALA A 38 5.39 -9.44 11.50
CA ALA A 38 6.11 -10.46 12.24
C ALA A 38 5.22 -11.23 13.23
N GLU A 39 4.31 -10.55 13.93
CA GLU A 39 3.34 -11.16 14.86
C GLU A 39 2.35 -12.09 14.15
N LEU A 40 1.99 -11.74 12.91
CA LEU A 40 1.19 -12.60 12.03
C LEU A 40 2.00 -13.77 11.45
N GLY A 41 3.32 -13.82 11.67
CA GLY A 41 4.20 -14.87 11.15
C GLY A 41 4.43 -14.80 9.64
N VAL A 42 4.25 -13.63 9.03
CA VAL A 42 4.38 -13.41 7.58
C VAL A 42 5.50 -12.41 7.27
N GLU A 43 6.10 -12.52 6.08
CA GLU A 43 7.09 -11.53 5.63
C GLU A 43 6.41 -10.20 5.27
N LEU A 44 7.05 -9.06 5.55
CA LEU A 44 6.45 -7.74 5.34
C LEU A 44 5.99 -7.53 3.89
N TRP A 45 6.82 -7.86 2.89
CA TRP A 45 6.46 -7.64 1.49
C TRP A 45 5.41 -8.61 0.99
N GLU A 46 5.36 -9.82 1.53
CA GLU A 46 4.23 -10.74 1.32
C GLU A 46 2.94 -10.14 1.89
N HIS A 47 2.97 -9.65 3.14
CA HIS A 47 1.81 -9.01 3.76
C HIS A 47 1.33 -7.77 2.98
N VAL A 48 2.26 -6.90 2.55
CA VAL A 48 1.95 -5.75 1.70
C VAL A 48 1.33 -6.19 0.37
N SER A 49 1.81 -7.28 -0.23
CA SER A 49 1.24 -7.83 -1.47
C SER A 49 -0.21 -8.29 -1.27
N VAL A 50 -0.50 -9.00 -0.18
CA VAL A 50 -1.85 -9.47 0.17
C VAL A 50 -2.80 -8.29 0.36
N VAL A 51 -2.41 -7.31 1.19
CA VAL A 51 -3.23 -6.12 1.47
C VAL A 51 -3.45 -5.29 0.21
N LEU A 52 -2.41 -5.08 -0.60
CA LEU A 52 -2.53 -4.35 -1.86
C LEU A 52 -3.50 -5.04 -2.82
N GLY A 53 -3.41 -6.37 -2.96
CA GLY A 53 -4.32 -7.14 -3.81
C GLY A 53 -5.77 -7.07 -3.31
N ALA A 54 -6.00 -7.15 -2.00
CA ALA A 54 -7.32 -6.99 -1.41
C ALA A 54 -7.91 -5.61 -1.71
N LEU A 55 -7.13 -4.53 -1.50
CA LEU A 55 -7.55 -3.16 -1.80
C LEU A 55 -7.82 -2.94 -3.28
N GLN A 56 -7.03 -3.55 -4.16
CA GLN A 56 -7.26 -3.52 -5.62
C GLN A 56 -8.57 -4.23 -6.01
N GLY A 57 -8.90 -5.35 -5.34
CA GLY A 57 -10.14 -6.10 -5.59
C GLY A 57 -11.41 -5.31 -5.28
N ILE A 58 -11.37 -4.41 -4.30
CA ILE A 58 -12.49 -3.55 -3.89
C ILE A 58 -12.26 -2.07 -4.24
N ALA A 59 -11.39 -1.79 -5.21
CA ALA A 59 -10.96 -0.41 -5.52
C ALA A 59 -12.12 0.53 -5.86
N ALA A 60 -13.16 0.02 -6.52
CA ALA A 60 -14.36 0.79 -6.86
C ALA A 60 -15.15 1.23 -5.62
N GLU A 61 -15.27 0.37 -4.60
CA GLU A 61 -15.97 0.66 -3.34
C GLU A 61 -15.19 1.66 -2.47
N LEU A 62 -13.85 1.63 -2.58
CA LEU A 62 -12.96 2.54 -1.89
C LEU A 62 -12.70 3.85 -2.65
N GLU A 63 -13.30 4.01 -3.83
CA GLU A 63 -13.06 5.15 -4.74
C GLU A 63 -11.58 5.32 -5.16
N LEU A 64 -10.85 4.20 -5.22
CA LEU A 64 -9.43 4.10 -5.57
C LEU A 64 -9.19 3.61 -7.01
N ASP A 65 -10.22 3.52 -7.84
CA ASP A 65 -10.13 3.03 -9.22
C ASP A 65 -9.82 4.13 -10.25
N GLY A 66 -9.50 5.34 -9.80
CA GLY A 66 -9.15 6.47 -10.64
C GLY A 66 -10.32 7.27 -11.21
N ARG A 67 -11.58 6.89 -10.95
CA ARG A 67 -12.76 7.63 -11.45
C ARG A 67 -12.86 9.07 -10.93
N LEU A 68 -12.16 9.38 -9.84
CA LEU A 68 -12.10 10.71 -9.21
C LEU A 68 -10.82 11.49 -9.57
N ALA A 69 -10.04 11.03 -10.55
CA ALA A 69 -8.91 11.78 -11.07
C ALA A 69 -9.40 13.01 -11.86
N ASN A 70 -8.81 14.17 -11.59
CA ASN A 70 -9.07 15.43 -12.29
C ASN A 70 -7.98 15.67 -13.34
#